data_AF-X1JVW1-F1
#
_entry.id   AF-X1JVW1-F1
#
_cell.length_a   1.000
_cell.length_b   1.000
_cell.length_c   1.000
_cell.angle_alpha   90.00
_cell.angle_beta   90.00
_cell.angle_gamma   90.00
#
_symmetry.space_group_name_H-M   'P 1'
#
loop_
_entity.id
_entity.type
_entity.pdbx_description
1 polymer ?
#
loop_
_entity_poly.entity_id
_entity_poly.type
_entity_poly.pdbx_seq_one_letter_code
_entity_poly.pdbx_strand_id
1 'polypeptide(L)'
;MHLSPFGKAYLLLGLRMGEIIDNYVDACFGPEELHQLVNNEDKMPVKALLSHCAQLQSQIGDQGFTQDRETYLKKTLLAMETSLKIKNQEGMSYKEQISNLF
;
A
#
# COMPACT_ATOMS: atom_id res chain seq x y z
N MET A 1 1.79 0.27 -21.66
CA MET A 1 2.67 0.62 -20.53
C MET A 1 3.02 -0.68 -19.81
N HIS A 2 4.29 -1.05 -19.67
CA HIS A 2 4.65 -2.29 -18.96
C HIS A 2 4.94 -1.95 -17.50
N LEU A 3 4.11 -2.48 -16.58
CA LEU A 3 4.33 -2.32 -15.14
C LEU A 3 5.43 -3.29 -14.69
N SER A 4 6.40 -2.77 -13.93
CA SER A 4 7.36 -3.65 -13.24
C SER A 4 6.63 -4.52 -12.21
N PRO A 5 7.17 -5.69 -11.84
CA PRO A 5 6.59 -6.52 -10.79
C PRO A 5 6.36 -5.75 -9.47
N PHE A 6 7.32 -4.90 -9.08
CA PHE A 6 7.18 -4.01 -7.92
C PHE A 6 6.04 -3.01 -8.09
N GLY A 7 5.97 -2.33 -9.24
CA GLY A 7 4.92 -1.36 -9.51
C GLY A 7 3.53 -2.00 -9.49
N LYS A 8 3.39 -3.19 -10.07
CA LYS A 8 2.14 -3.96 -10.01
C LYS A 8 1.77 -4.34 -8.57
N ALA A 9 2.72 -4.86 -7.79
CA ALA A 9 2.47 -5.24 -6.40
C ALA A 9 2.11 -4.04 -5.51
N TYR A 10 2.78 -2.89 -5.71
CA TYR A 10 2.46 -1.63 -5.04
C TYR A 10 1.03 -1.16 -5.33
N LEU A 11 0.61 -1.18 -6.61
CA LEU A 11 -0.75 -0.79 -7.00
C LEU A 11 -1.81 -1.74 -6.41
N LEU A 12 -1.55 -3.06 -6.47
CA LEU A 12 -2.46 -4.05 -5.91
C LEU A 12 -2.61 -3.93 -4.39
N LEU A 13 -1.55 -3.54 -3.67
CA LEU A 13 -1.65 -3.25 -2.23
C LEU A 13 -2.66 -2.12 -1.97
N GLY A 14 -2.53 -0.99 -2.67
CA GLY A 14 -3.44 0.15 -2.51
C GLY A 14 -4.89 -0.19 -2.87
N LEU A 15 -5.11 -0.91 -3.97
CA LEU A 15 -6.45 -1.36 -4.39
C LEU A 15 -7.08 -2.29 -3.36
N ARG A 16 -6.35 -3.30 -2.86
CA ARG A 16 -6.85 -4.23 -1.84
C ARG A 16 -7.10 -3.54 -0.50
N MET A 17 -6.35 -2.48 -0.17
CA MET A 17 -6.66 -1.63 0.97
C MET A 17 -7.99 -0.88 0.80
N GLY A 18 -8.30 -0.44 -0.43
CA GLY A 18 -9.59 0.15 -0.79
C GLY A 18 -10.79 -0.75 -0.47
N GLU A 19 -10.65 -2.06 -0.59
CA GLU A 19 -11.73 -3.03 -0.29
C GLU A 19 -12.03 -3.20 1.21
N ILE A 20 -11.10 -2.82 2.08
CA ILE A 20 -11.19 -3.06 3.53
C ILE A 20 -11.17 -1.78 4.38
N ILE A 21 -10.74 -0.66 3.82
CA ILE A 21 -10.74 0.66 4.48
C ILE A 21 -11.65 1.57 3.67
N ASP A 22 -12.79 1.94 4.26
CA ASP A 22 -13.80 2.77 3.60
C ASP A 22 -13.17 4.10 3.15
N ASN A 23 -13.46 4.49 1.89
CA ASN A 23 -12.97 5.71 1.25
C ASN A 23 -11.44 5.82 1.16
N TYR A 24 -10.70 4.71 1.24
CA TYR A 24 -9.23 4.74 1.08
C TYR A 24 -8.80 5.02 -0.37
N VAL A 25 -9.54 4.47 -1.34
CA VAL A 25 -9.37 4.78 -2.77
C VAL A 25 -10.66 5.41 -3.26
N ASP A 26 -10.63 6.71 -3.52
CA ASP A 26 -11.76 7.47 -4.09
C ASP A 26 -11.85 7.30 -5.61
N ALA A 27 -10.69 7.29 -6.27
CA ALA A 27 -10.56 6.99 -7.70
C ALA A 27 -9.20 6.36 -7.99
N CYS A 28 -9.16 5.46 -8.98
CA CYS A 28 -7.93 4.87 -9.48
C CYS A 28 -7.73 5.22 -10.96
N PHE A 29 -6.61 5.85 -11.28
CA PHE A 29 -6.15 6.00 -12.66
C PHE A 29 -5.04 4.98 -12.90
N GLY A 30 -5.36 3.90 -13.59
CA GLY A 30 -4.45 2.78 -13.78
C GLY A 30 -5.00 1.74 -14.75
N PRO A 31 -4.30 0.61 -14.91
CA PRO A 31 -4.78 -0.48 -15.74
C PRO A 31 -6.05 -1.08 -15.13
N GLU A 32 -7.14 -1.03 -15.89
CA GLU A 32 -8.46 -1.54 -15.51
C GLU A 32 -8.39 -3.02 -15.10
N GLU A 33 -7.48 -3.79 -15.71
CA GLU A 33 -7.30 -5.20 -15.37
C GLU A 33 -6.89 -5.44 -13.91
N LEU A 34 -6.21 -4.49 -13.25
CA LEU A 34 -5.83 -4.63 -11.84
C LEU A 34 -7.02 -4.37 -10.92
N HIS A 35 -7.88 -3.42 -11.27
CA HIS A 35 -9.10 -3.13 -10.53
C HIS A 35 -10.07 -4.32 -10.61
N GLN A 36 -10.27 -4.85 -11.83
CA GLN A 36 -11.07 -6.05 -12.05
C GLN A 36 -10.50 -7.26 -11.31
N LEU A 37 -9.18 -7.42 -11.25
CA LEU A 37 -8.56 -8.49 -10.48
C LEU A 37 -8.97 -8.43 -9.01
N VAL A 38 -8.81 -7.26 -8.36
CA VAL A 38 -9.14 -7.10 -6.94
C VAL A 38 -10.64 -7.25 -6.68
N ASN A 39 -11.50 -6.74 -7.58
CA ASN A 39 -12.96 -6.90 -7.45
C ASN A 39 -13.43 -8.36 -7.48
N ASN A 40 -12.65 -9.26 -8.09
CA ASN A 40 -12.94 -10.69 -8.18
C ASN A 40 -12.20 -11.51 -7.11
N GLU A 41 -11.37 -10.89 -6.27
CA GLU A 41 -10.69 -11.53 -5.15
C GLU A 41 -11.55 -11.48 -3.89
N ASP A 42 -11.41 -12.49 -3.02
CA ASP A 42 -11.89 -12.36 -1.65
C ASP A 42 -11.11 -11.26 -0.91
N LYS A 43 -11.81 -10.55 0.00
CA LYS A 43 -11.18 -9.51 0.81
C LYS A 43 -10.00 -10.07 1.60
N MET A 44 -8.83 -9.50 1.34
CA MET A 44 -7.60 -9.94 1.98
C MET A 44 -7.57 -9.54 3.47
N PRO A 45 -7.17 -10.44 4.39
CA PRO A 45 -7.01 -10.09 5.79
C PRO A 45 -5.96 -8.99 5.99
N VAL A 46 -6.21 -8.07 6.94
CA VAL A 46 -5.31 -6.95 7.27
C VAL A 46 -3.87 -7.41 7.52
N LYS A 47 -3.69 -8.54 8.23
CA LYS A 47 -2.37 -9.13 8.53
C LYS A 47 -1.60 -9.50 7.26
N ALA A 48 -2.27 -10.01 6.23
CA ALA A 48 -1.62 -10.36 4.97
C ALA A 48 -1.19 -9.09 4.21
N LEU A 49 -2.01 -8.03 4.23
CA LEU A 49 -1.66 -6.75 3.64
C LEU A 49 -0.48 -6.07 4.36
N LEU A 50 -0.39 -6.20 5.69
CA LEU A 50 0.79 -5.76 6.45
C LEU A 50 2.06 -6.51 6.01
N SER A 51 1.98 -7.83 5.79
CA SER A 51 3.10 -8.60 5.24
C SER A 51 3.50 -8.16 3.83
N HIS A 52 2.53 -7.88 2.95
CA HIS A 52 2.82 -7.33 1.62
C HIS A 52 3.48 -5.96 1.68
N CYS A 53 3.05 -5.09 2.60
CA CYS A 53 3.66 -3.79 2.81
C CYS A 53 5.12 -3.92 3.26
N ALA A 54 5.40 -4.78 4.24
CA ALA A 54 6.77 -5.04 4.71
C ALA A 54 7.66 -5.63 3.60
N GLN A 55 7.12 -6.52 2.76
CA GLN A 55 7.83 -7.06 1.61
C GLN A 55 8.17 -5.98 0.58
N LEU A 56 7.23 -5.07 0.27
CA LEU A 56 7.51 -3.97 -0.65
C LEU A 56 8.57 -3.02 -0.08
N GLN A 57 8.51 -2.70 1.21
CA GLN A 57 9.50 -1.84 1.86
C GLN A 57 10.92 -2.41 1.75
N SER A 58 11.10 -3.72 1.92
CA SER A 58 12.42 -4.36 1.82
C SER A 58 12.98 -4.39 0.40
N GLN A 59 12.11 -4.33 -0.62
CA GLN A 59 12.50 -4.41 -2.04
C GLN A 59 12.86 -3.06 -2.67
N ILE A 60 12.59 -1.92 -2.01
CA ILE A 60 12.74 -0.59 -2.61
C ILE A 60 14.16 -0.34 -3.13
N GLY A 61 15.18 -0.70 -2.34
CA GLY A 61 16.59 -0.47 -2.70
C GLY A 61 17.07 -1.29 -3.90
N ASP A 62 16.37 -2.38 -4.22
CA ASP A 62 16.73 -3.28 -5.32
C ASP A 62 16.10 -2.87 -6.65
N GLN A 63 15.26 -1.82 -6.67
CA GLN A 63 14.52 -1.42 -7.87
C GLN A 63 15.31 -0.50 -8.82
N GLY A 64 16.46 0.02 -8.39
CA GLY A 64 17.25 0.99 -9.17
C GLY A 64 16.57 2.35 -9.33
N PHE A 65 15.73 2.74 -8.37
CA PHE A 65 15.10 4.06 -8.35
C PHE A 65 16.10 5.16 -7.97
N THR A 66 15.76 6.41 -8.31
CA THR A 66 16.48 7.56 -7.75
C THR A 66 16.23 7.65 -6.24
N GLN A 67 17.15 8.27 -5.51
CA GLN A 67 17.01 8.46 -4.06
C GLN A 67 15.71 9.19 -3.68
N ASP A 68 15.30 10.19 -4.47
CA ASP A 68 14.04 10.91 -4.27
C ASP A 68 12.83 9.98 -4.42
N ARG A 69 12.87 9.10 -5.42
CA ARG A 69 11.80 8.14 -5.68
C ARG A 69 11.74 7.06 -4.60
N GLU A 70 12.88 6.57 -4.13
CA GLU A 70 12.91 5.66 -2.97
C GLU A 70 12.35 6.32 -1.72
N THR A 71 12.74 7.56 -1.44
CA THR A 71 12.28 8.33 -0.27
C THR A 71 10.78 8.52 -0.31
N TYR A 72 10.23 8.88 -1.48
CA TYR A 72 8.79 8.95 -1.70
C TYR A 72 8.12 7.60 -1.43
N LEU A 73 8.60 6.51 -2.03
CA LEU A 73 8.00 5.18 -1.89
C LEU A 73 8.04 4.68 -0.44
N LYS A 74 9.15 4.90 0.27
CA LYS A 74 9.29 4.58 1.70
C LYS A 74 8.23 5.31 2.53
N LYS A 75 8.03 6.61 2.30
CA LYS A 75 6.99 7.39 2.99
C LYS A 75 5.58 6.90 2.66
N THR A 76 5.28 6.61 1.39
CA THR A 76 3.96 6.11 1.00
C THR A 76 3.64 4.75 1.60
N LEU A 77 4.61 3.83 1.64
CA LEU A 77 4.42 2.51 2.24
C LEU A 77 4.33 2.60 3.76
N LEU A 78 5.05 3.52 4.41
CA LEU A 78 4.87 3.79 5.84
C LEU A 78 3.46 4.30 6.16
N ALA A 79 2.92 5.19 5.33
CA ALA A 79 1.54 5.66 5.48
C ALA A 79 0.53 4.52 5.27
N MET A 80 0.71 3.69 4.23
CA MET A 80 -0.12 2.50 3.97
C MET A 80 -0.10 1.53 5.15
N GLU A 81 1.08 1.21 5.68
CA GLU A 81 1.25 0.36 6.86
C GLU A 81 0.54 0.94 8.07
N THR A 82 0.66 2.25 8.28
CA THR A 82 0.01 2.95 9.39
C THR A 82 -1.51 2.88 9.28
N SER A 83 -2.08 3.09 8.08
CA SER A 83 -3.52 2.92 7.84
C SER A 83 -3.99 1.49 8.14
N LEU A 84 -3.20 0.48 7.77
CA LEU A 84 -3.49 -0.92 8.07
C LEU A 84 -3.45 -1.21 9.57
N LYS A 85 -2.45 -0.68 10.29
CA LYS A 85 -2.33 -0.82 11.76
C LYS A 85 -3.51 -0.19 12.48
N ILE A 86 -3.94 1.01 12.04
CA ILE A 86 -5.16 1.66 12.55
C ILE A 86 -6.39 0.78 12.29
N LYS A 87 -6.54 0.25 11.07
CA LYS A 87 -7.64 -0.67 10.73
C LYS A 87 -7.62 -1.95 11.57
N ASN A 88 -6.43 -2.45 11.91
CA ASN A 88 -6.22 -3.61 12.78
C ASN A 88 -6.42 -3.31 14.28
N GLN A 89 -6.71 -2.05 14.63
CA GLN A 89 -6.82 -1.58 16.02
C GLN A 89 -5.53 -1.81 16.84
N GLU A 90 -4.37 -1.77 16.19
CA GLU A 90 -3.09 -1.82 16.89
C GLU A 90 -2.88 -0.55 17.72
N GLY A 91 -2.36 -0.70 18.94
CA GLY A 91 -2.10 0.41 19.84
C GLY A 91 -1.01 1.33 19.29
N MET A 92 -1.42 2.53 18.84
CA MET A 92 -0.52 3.58 18.35
C MET A 92 -1.02 4.92 18.85
N SER A 93 -0.12 5.77 19.37
CA SER A 93 -0.51 7.10 19.81
C SER A 93 -0.98 7.95 18.62
N TYR A 94 -1.91 8.89 18.87
CA TYR A 94 -2.37 9.81 17.83
C TYR A 94 -1.21 10.61 17.20
N LYS A 95 -0.20 10.97 17.99
CA LYS A 95 0.99 11.66 17.49
C LYS A 95 1.74 10.82 16.47
N GLU A 96 1.96 9.54 16.75
CA GLU A 96 2.63 8.61 15.84
C GLU A 96 1.81 8.39 14.56
N GLN A 97 0.48 8.27 14.68
CA GLN A 97 -0.39 8.14 13.51
C GLN A 97 -0.23 9.33 12.57
N ILE A 98 -0.28 10.56 13.10
CA ILE A 98 -0.14 11.78 12.29
C ILE A 98 1.26 11.88 11.67
N SER A 99 2.32 11.61 12.44
CA SER A 99 3.70 11.69 11.92
C SER A 99 4.02 10.67 10.83
N ASN A 100 3.33 9.53 10.79
CA ASN A 100 3.57 8.51 9.77
C ASN A 100 2.67 8.69 8.54
N LEU A 101 1.55 9.40 8.67
CA LEU A 101 0.60 9.65 7.57
C LEU A 101 0.94 10.92 6.77
N PHE A 102 1.61 11.91 7.37
CA PHE A 102 1.88 13.24 6.79
C PHE A 102 3.34 13.67 7.00
#